data_AF-A0A4U6TWN6-F1
#
_entry.id   AF-A0A4U6TWN6-F1
#
_cell.length_a   1.000
_cell.length_b   1.000
_cell.length_c   1.000
_cell.angle_alpha   90.00
_cell.angle_beta   90.00
_cell.angle_gamma   90.00
#
_symmetry.space_group_name_H-M   'P 1'
#
loop_
_entity.id
_entity.type
_entity.pdbx_description
1 polymer ?
#
loop_
_entity_poly.entity_id
_entity_poly.type
_entity_poly.pdbx_seq_one_letter_code
_entity_poly.pdbx_strand_id
1 'polypeptide(L)'
;MSMCVTCAGNTRSTDYNSALTIWSENDKSLVFLCNMQWIPSVDIDAMDPSLQGYEHVMNWLAQRDLDRAGPGQDNLFPDVPLTSATEGWRRVNFLFPDRPTVSILVDEIDSYLVAIRRGDGKWLKFSDHCIPLPADHPAVESMGLVSSYSRLTRGFDREQLVFGTPVLTNLYHVLFHFNPKLGLMNPEMTRQRKALVQLIVLFCEAVRFRRMRARLLEIMEDGQSVTL
;
A
#
# COMPACT_ATOMS: atom_id res chain seq x y z
N MET A 1 -12.94 12.32 -49.06
CA MET A 1 -12.06 11.14 -49.13
C MET A 1 -12.75 10.01 -48.40
N SER A 2 -12.87 8.88 -49.10
CA SER A 2 -13.64 7.69 -48.76
C SER A 2 -12.76 6.66 -48.06
N MET A 3 -13.29 5.99 -47.02
CA MET A 3 -13.30 4.55 -46.72
C MET A 3 -13.45 4.34 -45.20
N CYS A 4 -14.59 3.86 -44.70
CA CYS A 4 -15.17 2.49 -44.71
C CYS A 4 -14.63 1.61 -43.56
N VAL A 5 -15.43 1.29 -42.52
CA VAL A 5 -16.48 0.23 -42.40
C VAL A 5 -15.90 -0.98 -41.65
N THR A 6 -16.14 -1.10 -40.33
CA THR A 6 -17.13 -1.96 -39.61
C THR A 6 -16.78 -3.43 -39.48
N CYS A 7 -16.90 -3.95 -38.25
CA CYS A 7 -17.66 -5.17 -37.96
C CYS A 7 -18.24 -5.08 -36.55
N ALA A 8 -19.55 -4.87 -36.48
CA ALA A 8 -20.38 -5.18 -35.32
C ALA A 8 -20.77 -6.67 -35.40
N GLY A 9 -20.84 -7.34 -34.25
CA GLY A 9 -21.18 -8.77 -34.12
C GLY A 9 -21.63 -9.13 -32.71
N ASN A 10 -22.80 -8.59 -32.35
CA ASN A 10 -23.62 -8.73 -31.16
C ASN A 10 -23.84 -10.18 -30.65
N THR A 11 -23.78 -10.45 -29.33
CA THR A 11 -24.91 -10.95 -28.51
C THR A 11 -24.56 -11.34 -27.03
N ARG A 12 -25.24 -10.62 -26.10
CA ARG A 12 -25.83 -11.01 -24.78
C ARG A 12 -24.98 -11.29 -23.50
N SER A 13 -25.27 -10.42 -22.51
CA SER A 13 -25.51 -10.68 -21.05
C SER A 13 -24.26 -10.93 -20.18
N THR A 14 -24.00 -10.26 -19.05
CA THR A 14 -24.72 -9.28 -18.20
C THR A 14 -23.69 -8.66 -17.23
N ASP A 15 -23.83 -7.34 -17.02
CA ASP A 15 -23.47 -6.54 -15.84
C ASP A 15 -22.05 -6.56 -15.27
N TYR A 16 -21.25 -5.52 -15.59
CA TYR A 16 -20.29 -4.93 -14.66
C TYR A 16 -20.17 -3.40 -14.87
N ASN A 17 -20.49 -2.67 -13.80
CA ASN A 17 -20.02 -1.32 -13.45
C ASN A 17 -20.07 -0.23 -14.52
N SER A 18 -21.24 0.38 -14.66
CA SER A 18 -21.36 1.75 -15.14
C SER A 18 -20.71 2.71 -14.13
N ALA A 19 -19.50 3.19 -14.45
CA ALA A 19 -18.97 4.43 -13.90
C ALA A 19 -19.95 5.56 -14.27
N LEU A 20 -20.73 6.00 -13.29
CA LEU A 20 -21.69 7.10 -13.44
C LEU A 20 -20.91 8.42 -13.47
N THR A 21 -20.57 8.88 -14.68
CA THR A 21 -20.06 10.24 -14.89
C THR A 21 -21.23 11.21 -14.75
N ILE A 22 -21.45 11.76 -13.55
CA ILE A 22 -22.40 12.86 -13.35
C ILE A 22 -21.69 14.16 -13.74
N TRP A 23 -22.01 14.67 -14.93
CA TRP A 23 -21.70 16.05 -15.31
C TRP A 23 -22.75 16.97 -14.67
N SER A 24 -22.33 17.83 -13.74
CA SER A 24 -23.12 18.98 -13.27
C SER A 24 -22.45 20.24 -13.80
N GLU A 25 -23.11 20.96 -14.72
CA GLU A 25 -22.59 22.18 -15.33
C GLU A 25 -22.60 23.40 -14.39
N ASN A 26 -23.04 23.28 -13.14
CA ASN A 26 -23.32 24.44 -12.28
C ASN A 26 -22.62 24.50 -10.92
N ASP A 27 -21.59 23.68 -10.66
CA ASP A 27 -20.86 23.77 -9.40
C ASP A 27 -19.34 23.77 -9.62
N LYS A 28 -18.69 24.92 -9.40
CA LYS A 28 -17.22 25.08 -9.39
C LYS A 28 -16.62 24.52 -8.09
N SER A 29 -17.07 23.36 -7.68
CA SER A 29 -16.47 22.52 -6.67
C SER A 29 -16.36 21.11 -7.23
N LEU A 30 -15.39 20.93 -8.13
CA LEU A 30 -14.85 19.61 -8.45
C LEU A 30 -14.29 19.02 -7.15
N VAL A 31 -15.13 18.34 -6.38
CA VAL A 31 -14.71 17.36 -5.40
C VAL A 31 -14.11 16.23 -6.24
N PHE A 32 -12.83 16.39 -6.56
CA PHE A 32 -12.05 15.39 -7.26
C PHE A 32 -12.20 14.06 -6.49
N LEU A 33 -12.86 13.08 -7.12
CA LEU A 33 -12.82 11.67 -6.76
C LEU A 33 -11.40 11.12 -7.02
N CYS A 34 -10.41 11.67 -6.27
CA CYS A 34 -8.97 11.54 -6.48
C CYS A 34 -8.29 10.51 -5.56
N ASN A 35 -9.06 9.68 -4.86
CA ASN A 35 -8.55 9.05 -3.62
C ASN A 35 -8.32 7.54 -3.70
N MET A 36 -8.31 6.93 -4.89
CA MET A 36 -8.20 5.46 -5.02
C MET A 36 -9.17 4.74 -4.05
N GLN A 37 -10.36 5.30 -3.81
CA GLN A 37 -11.30 4.80 -2.80
C GLN A 37 -11.89 3.44 -3.18
N TRP A 38 -11.92 3.14 -4.47
CA TRP A 38 -12.33 1.85 -5.02
C TRP A 38 -11.32 0.72 -4.73
N ILE A 39 -10.07 1.06 -4.37
CA ILE A 39 -9.07 0.06 -3.98
C ILE A 39 -9.45 -0.50 -2.62
N PRO A 40 -9.59 -1.83 -2.49
CA PRO A 40 -9.92 -2.45 -1.21
C PRO A 40 -8.91 -2.09 -0.13
N SER A 41 -9.42 -1.75 1.05
CA SER A 41 -8.59 -1.31 2.15
C SER A 41 -8.97 -1.89 3.49
N VAL A 42 -7.98 -1.92 4.38
CA VAL A 42 -8.15 -2.25 5.80
C VAL A 42 -7.54 -1.14 6.64
N ASP A 43 -8.12 -0.89 7.80
CA ASP A 43 -7.72 0.18 8.69
C ASP A 43 -6.91 -0.37 9.88
N ILE A 44 -5.92 0.40 10.32
CA ILE A 44 -5.17 0.16 11.54
C ILE A 44 -5.16 1.42 12.40
N ASP A 45 -5.48 1.29 13.68
CA ASP A 45 -5.33 2.39 14.64
C ASP A 45 -3.85 2.64 14.88
N ALA A 46 -3.40 3.84 14.54
CA ALA A 46 -2.02 4.28 14.77
C ALA A 46 -1.88 5.19 15.99
N MET A 47 -2.97 5.68 16.57
CA MET A 47 -2.94 6.45 17.82
C MET A 47 -2.79 5.52 19.02
N ASP A 48 -3.55 4.42 19.04
CA ASP A 48 -3.46 3.38 20.07
C ASP A 48 -3.34 1.99 19.42
N PRO A 49 -2.18 1.71 18.79
CA PRO A 49 -1.98 0.43 18.12
C PRO A 49 -2.04 -0.72 19.12
N SER A 50 -2.61 -1.84 18.70
CA SER A 50 -2.72 -3.06 19.49
C SER A 50 -2.30 -4.29 18.68
N LEU A 51 -1.88 -5.35 19.38
CA LEU A 51 -1.60 -6.65 18.76
C LEU A 51 -2.81 -7.14 17.95
N GLN A 52 -4.01 -7.06 18.53
CA GLN A 52 -5.24 -7.51 17.87
C GLN A 52 -5.54 -6.69 16.60
N GLY A 53 -5.31 -5.37 16.63
CA GLY A 53 -5.48 -4.51 15.46
C GLY A 53 -4.50 -4.87 14.34
N TYR A 54 -3.23 -5.12 14.68
CA TYR A 54 -2.25 -5.56 13.70
C TYR A 54 -2.56 -6.97 13.16
N GLU A 55 -2.92 -7.92 14.02
CA GLU A 55 -3.29 -9.27 13.60
C GLU A 55 -4.51 -9.27 12.66
N HIS A 56 -5.52 -8.43 12.94
CA HIS A 56 -6.67 -8.24 12.07
C HIS A 56 -6.26 -7.82 10.66
N VAL A 57 -5.39 -6.82 10.54
CA VAL A 57 -4.85 -6.35 9.25
C VAL A 57 -4.10 -7.47 8.54
N MET A 58 -3.26 -8.20 9.26
CA MET A 58 -2.49 -9.32 8.69
C MET A 58 -3.37 -10.47 8.20
N ASN A 59 -4.45 -10.79 8.92
CA ASN A 59 -5.46 -11.74 8.48
C ASN A 59 -6.19 -11.27 7.23
N TRP A 60 -6.56 -9.99 7.18
CA TRP A 60 -7.23 -9.41 6.01
C TRP A 60 -6.34 -9.46 4.76
N LEU A 61 -5.05 -9.09 4.90
CA LEU A 61 -4.08 -9.15 3.79
C LEU A 61 -3.89 -10.59 3.29
N ALA A 62 -3.69 -11.55 4.20
CA ALA A 62 -3.51 -12.95 3.84
C ALA A 62 -4.77 -13.55 3.18
N GLN A 63 -5.96 -13.23 3.70
CA GLN A 63 -7.23 -13.67 3.09
C GLN A 63 -7.37 -13.13 1.68
N ARG A 64 -6.97 -11.88 1.45
CA ARG A 64 -7.02 -11.27 0.13
C ARG A 64 -6.11 -11.95 -0.88
N ASP A 65 -4.95 -12.47 -0.47
CA ASP A 65 -4.10 -13.29 -1.34
C ASP A 65 -4.76 -14.62 -1.68
N LEU A 66 -5.47 -15.25 -0.73
CA LEU A 66 -6.24 -16.47 -0.97
C LEU A 66 -7.40 -16.22 -1.94
N ASP A 67 -8.14 -15.13 -1.78
CA ASP A 67 -9.25 -14.77 -2.68
C ASP A 67 -8.76 -14.57 -4.12
N ARG A 68 -7.55 -14.00 -4.28
CA ARG A 68 -6.91 -13.77 -5.59
C ARG A 68 -6.34 -15.03 -6.23
N ALA A 69 -5.98 -16.04 -5.45
CA ALA A 69 -5.59 -17.34 -5.98
C ALA A 69 -6.74 -18.06 -6.70
N GLY A 70 -7.99 -17.56 -6.54
CA GLY A 70 -9.17 -18.05 -7.22
C GLY A 70 -9.94 -19.10 -6.42
N PRO A 71 -11.21 -19.34 -6.79
CA PRO A 71 -12.02 -20.37 -6.15
C PRO A 71 -11.40 -21.75 -6.37
N GLY A 72 -11.29 -22.57 -5.31
CA GLY A 72 -10.87 -23.97 -5.43
C GLY A 72 -9.39 -24.28 -5.16
N GLN A 73 -8.58 -23.31 -4.74
CA GLN A 73 -7.15 -23.50 -4.46
C GLN A 73 -6.29 -23.80 -5.71
N ASP A 74 -6.81 -23.55 -6.91
CA ASP A 74 -6.16 -23.91 -8.18
C ASP A 74 -4.83 -23.19 -8.43
N ASN A 75 -4.63 -22.00 -7.84
CA ASN A 75 -3.35 -21.28 -7.86
C ASN A 75 -2.68 -21.24 -6.49
N LEU A 76 -2.71 -22.35 -5.76
CA LEU A 76 -1.84 -22.52 -4.60
C LEU A 76 -0.65 -23.42 -4.94
N PHE A 77 0.53 -23.06 -4.43
CA PHE A 77 1.65 -23.98 -4.31
C PHE A 77 1.75 -24.42 -2.85
N PRO A 78 1.58 -25.71 -2.57
CA PRO A 78 0.87 -26.17 -1.37
C PRO A 78 -0.23 -25.22 -0.88
N ASP A 79 -0.04 -24.53 0.26
CA ASP A 79 -1.00 -23.57 0.84
C ASP A 79 -0.53 -22.10 0.64
N VAL A 80 0.35 -21.86 -0.33
CA VAL A 80 0.89 -20.53 -0.62
C VAL A 80 0.17 -19.98 -1.86
N PRO A 81 -0.57 -18.87 -1.74
CA PRO A 81 -1.26 -18.27 -2.87
C PRO A 81 -0.28 -17.71 -3.90
N LEU A 82 -0.51 -18.06 -5.17
CA LEU A 82 0.18 -17.49 -6.32
C LEU A 82 -0.71 -16.38 -6.91
N THR A 83 -0.39 -15.13 -6.58
CA THR A 83 -1.21 -13.96 -6.91
C THR A 83 -0.73 -13.19 -8.15
N SER A 84 0.34 -13.66 -8.80
CA SER A 84 1.08 -12.92 -9.83
C SER A 84 0.38 -12.80 -11.20
N ALA A 85 -0.73 -13.50 -11.40
CA ALA A 85 -1.37 -13.61 -12.71
C ALA A 85 -2.27 -12.43 -13.08
N THR A 86 -2.63 -11.57 -12.13
CA THR A 86 -3.56 -10.46 -12.36
C THR A 86 -3.06 -9.21 -11.67
N GLU A 87 -3.19 -8.07 -12.34
CA GLU A 87 -2.92 -6.78 -11.74
C GLU A 87 -3.90 -6.50 -10.60
N GLY A 88 -3.46 -5.77 -9.58
CA GLY A 88 -4.29 -5.48 -8.42
C GLY A 88 -3.53 -4.73 -7.35
N TRP A 89 -4.28 -3.99 -6.54
CA TRP A 89 -3.72 -3.25 -5.42
C TRP A 89 -4.62 -3.39 -4.20
N ARG A 90 -4.01 -3.20 -3.04
CA ARG A 90 -4.68 -3.09 -1.74
C ARG A 90 -4.05 -1.99 -0.92
N ARG A 91 -4.82 -1.44 0.00
CA ARG A 91 -4.41 -0.31 0.84
C ARG A 91 -4.52 -0.65 2.32
N VAL A 92 -3.53 -0.25 3.10
CA VAL A 92 -3.64 -0.20 4.56
C VAL A 92 -3.69 1.26 4.97
N ASN A 93 -4.73 1.64 5.71
CA ASN A 93 -4.94 3.00 6.20
C ASN A 93 -4.51 3.10 7.67
N PHE A 94 -3.69 4.08 7.99
CA PHE A 94 -3.31 4.39 9.36
C PHE A 94 -4.23 5.50 9.86
N LEU A 95 -5.04 5.16 10.86
CA LEU A 95 -6.00 6.06 11.45
C LEU A 95 -5.39 6.77 12.65
N PHE A 96 -5.61 8.07 12.74
CA PHE A 96 -5.27 8.89 13.89
C PHE A 96 -6.42 9.88 14.08
N PRO A 97 -7.11 9.88 15.24
CA PRO A 97 -8.24 10.77 15.50
C PRO A 97 -7.91 12.23 15.17
N ASP A 98 -8.87 12.91 14.54
CA ASP A 98 -8.81 14.32 14.15
C ASP A 98 -7.66 14.71 13.22
N ARG A 99 -7.01 13.73 12.57
CA ARG A 99 -5.95 13.97 11.60
C ARG A 99 -6.22 13.26 10.27
N PRO A 100 -5.69 13.79 9.16
CA PRO A 100 -5.75 13.11 7.88
C PRO A 100 -5.21 11.67 7.93
N THR A 101 -5.93 10.76 7.28
CA THR A 101 -5.49 9.38 7.05
C THR A 101 -4.27 9.35 6.14
N VAL A 102 -3.22 8.67 6.59
CA VAL A 102 -2.09 8.26 5.75
C VAL A 102 -2.27 6.80 5.39
N SER A 103 -1.70 6.37 4.26
CA SER A 103 -1.92 5.02 3.77
C SER A 103 -0.66 4.46 3.12
N ILE A 104 -0.60 3.14 3.00
CA ILE A 104 0.32 2.45 2.09
C ILE A 104 -0.48 1.76 0.98
N LEU A 105 0.11 1.71 -0.21
CA LEU A 105 -0.41 0.96 -1.35
C LEU A 105 0.51 -0.23 -1.61
N VAL A 106 -0.06 -1.42 -1.66
CA VAL A 106 0.63 -2.67 -1.89
C VAL A 106 0.15 -3.25 -3.20
N ASP A 107 1.09 -3.63 -4.07
CA ASP A 107 0.81 -4.39 -5.29
C ASP A 107 0.48 -5.82 -4.91
N GLU A 108 -0.58 -6.36 -5.50
CA GLU A 108 -1.05 -7.71 -5.20
C GLU A 108 -0.36 -8.78 -6.06
N ILE A 109 0.39 -8.41 -7.10
CA ILE A 109 1.17 -9.34 -7.91
C ILE A 109 2.29 -9.98 -7.09
N ASP A 110 3.03 -9.16 -6.34
CA ASP A 110 4.20 -9.57 -5.57
C ASP A 110 4.10 -9.24 -4.07
N SER A 111 2.96 -8.71 -3.63
CA SER A 111 2.72 -8.27 -2.25
C SER A 111 3.71 -7.20 -1.77
N TYR A 112 4.24 -6.36 -2.66
CA TYR A 112 5.25 -5.36 -2.32
C TYR A 112 4.71 -3.94 -2.22
N LEU A 113 5.40 -3.11 -1.43
CA LEU A 113 5.04 -1.70 -1.22
C LEU A 113 5.37 -0.88 -2.46
N VAL A 114 4.38 -0.19 -3.03
CA VAL A 114 4.56 0.60 -4.26
C VAL A 114 4.40 2.10 -4.08
N ALA A 115 3.59 2.52 -3.10
CA ALA A 115 3.36 3.93 -2.80
C ALA A 115 2.91 4.15 -1.36
N ILE A 116 3.01 5.40 -0.92
CA ILE A 116 2.45 5.89 0.34
C ILE A 116 1.55 7.09 0.07
N ARG A 117 0.53 7.28 0.89
CA ARG A 117 -0.30 8.48 0.92
C ARG A 117 0.08 9.33 2.12
N ARG A 118 0.53 10.56 1.87
CA ARG A 118 0.91 11.54 2.89
C ARG A 118 -0.31 12.24 3.49
N GLY A 119 -0.13 12.93 4.61
CA GLY A 119 -1.19 13.68 5.30
C GLY A 119 -1.84 14.80 4.49
N ASP A 120 -1.19 15.31 3.44
CA ASP A 120 -1.77 16.26 2.48
C ASP A 120 -2.59 15.58 1.36
N GLY A 121 -2.74 14.24 1.42
CA GLY A 121 -3.53 13.45 0.48
C GLY A 121 -2.78 13.03 -0.78
N LYS A 122 -1.54 13.49 -1.00
CA LYS A 122 -0.73 13.09 -2.15
C LYS A 122 -0.21 11.66 -2.03
N TRP A 123 -0.22 10.97 -3.16
CA TRP A 123 0.41 9.67 -3.34
C TRP A 123 1.85 9.85 -3.81
N LEU A 124 2.78 9.35 -3.01
CA LEU A 124 4.19 9.28 -3.34
C LEU A 124 4.49 7.87 -3.79
N LYS A 125 4.97 7.67 -5.01
CA LYS A 125 5.30 6.33 -5.54
C LYS A 125 6.80 6.11 -5.69
N PHE A 126 7.23 4.85 -5.59
CA PHE A 126 8.58 4.48 -5.98
C PHE A 126 8.80 4.68 -7.49
N SER A 127 10.06 4.88 -7.87
CA SER A 127 10.47 5.12 -9.26
C SER A 127 10.37 3.87 -10.13
N ASP A 128 10.48 2.68 -9.53
CA ASP A 128 10.48 1.36 -10.16
C ASP A 128 9.10 0.66 -10.16
N HIS A 129 8.06 1.30 -9.63
CA HIS A 129 6.70 0.75 -9.61
C HIS A 129 5.68 1.65 -10.31
N CYS A 130 4.65 1.00 -10.85
CA CYS A 130 3.42 1.62 -11.34
C CYS A 130 2.36 1.62 -10.22
N ILE A 131 1.42 2.56 -10.31
CA ILE A 131 0.25 2.65 -9.45
C ILE A 131 -0.99 2.83 -10.34
N PRO A 132 -2.23 2.61 -9.86
CA PRO A 132 -3.44 2.71 -10.67
C PRO A 132 -3.91 4.14 -10.88
N LEU A 133 -2.95 5.05 -11.08
CA LEU A 133 -3.17 6.43 -11.47
C LEU A 133 -2.09 6.80 -12.50
N PRO A 134 -2.44 7.60 -13.54
CA PRO A 134 -1.46 8.14 -14.47
C PRO A 134 -0.33 8.89 -13.76
N ALA A 135 0.88 8.84 -14.31
CA ALA A 135 2.05 9.48 -13.69
C ALA A 135 1.97 11.02 -13.65
N ASP A 136 1.21 11.62 -14.57
CA ASP A 136 0.93 13.05 -14.67
C ASP A 136 -0.29 13.49 -13.83
N HIS A 137 -0.93 12.54 -13.14
CA HIS A 137 -2.08 12.83 -12.31
C HIS A 137 -1.67 13.75 -11.13
N PRO A 138 -2.41 14.84 -10.85
CA PRO A 138 -1.99 15.88 -9.90
C PRO A 138 -1.84 15.39 -8.45
N ALA A 139 -2.50 14.29 -8.10
CA ALA A 139 -2.37 13.65 -6.78
C ALA A 139 -1.15 12.72 -6.65
N VAL A 140 -0.35 12.54 -7.71
CA VAL A 140 0.79 11.61 -7.75
C VAL A 140 2.11 12.38 -7.84
N GLU A 141 3.09 11.99 -7.03
CA GLU A 141 4.44 12.52 -7.03
C GLU A 141 5.44 11.37 -6.90
N SER A 142 6.62 11.49 -7.50
CA SER A 142 7.66 10.46 -7.32
C SER A 142 8.41 10.69 -6.01
N MET A 143 8.70 9.61 -5.27
CA MET A 143 9.61 9.67 -4.12
C MET A 143 11.08 9.88 -4.52
N GLY A 144 11.44 9.66 -5.78
CA GLY A 144 12.86 9.63 -6.21
C GLY A 144 13.65 8.46 -5.63
N LEU A 145 12.96 7.41 -5.15
CA LEU A 145 13.54 6.22 -4.55
C LEU A 145 13.14 4.97 -5.33
N VAL A 146 14.01 3.97 -5.28
CA VAL A 146 13.77 2.60 -5.76
C VAL A 146 13.41 1.74 -4.55
N SER A 147 12.43 0.85 -4.68
CA SER A 147 11.81 0.12 -3.56
C SER A 147 12.71 -1.00 -2.97
N SER A 148 13.77 -1.39 -3.68
CA SER A 148 14.71 -2.42 -3.24
C SER A 148 15.42 -2.10 -1.92
N TYR A 149 15.57 -3.11 -1.05
CA TYR A 149 16.26 -2.96 0.24
C TYR A 149 17.67 -2.37 0.11
N SER A 150 18.46 -2.80 -0.88
CA SER A 150 19.85 -2.33 -1.05
C SER A 150 19.92 -0.82 -1.29
N ARG A 151 18.88 -0.23 -1.89
CA ARG A 151 18.76 1.21 -2.08
C ARG A 151 18.21 1.89 -0.84
N LEU A 152 17.17 1.32 -0.22
CA LEU A 152 16.55 1.91 0.96
C LEU A 152 17.45 1.89 2.19
N THR A 153 18.25 0.85 2.42
CA THR A 153 19.13 0.72 3.58
C THR A 153 20.50 1.38 3.42
N ARG A 154 20.77 2.02 2.28
CA ARG A 154 22.08 2.64 2.06
C ARG A 154 22.40 3.68 3.14
N GLY A 155 23.45 3.47 3.94
CA GLY A 155 23.85 4.39 5.01
C GLY A 155 23.22 4.12 6.37
N PHE A 156 22.55 2.98 6.57
CA PHE A 156 22.23 2.45 7.90
C PHE A 156 22.17 0.92 7.90
N ASP A 157 22.49 0.31 9.03
CA ASP A 157 22.42 -1.15 9.18
C ASP A 157 21.00 -1.60 9.50
N ARG A 158 20.65 -2.81 9.03
CA ARG A 158 19.33 -3.41 9.30
C ARG A 158 19.09 -3.64 10.80
N GLU A 159 20.15 -3.85 11.57
CA GLU A 159 20.13 -3.97 13.04
C GLU A 159 19.61 -2.70 13.73
N GLN A 160 19.58 -1.55 13.03
CA GLN A 160 19.01 -0.31 13.56
C GLN A 160 17.48 -0.23 13.36
N LEU A 161 16.87 -1.25 12.77
CA LEU A 161 15.42 -1.36 12.62
C LEU A 161 14.83 -2.03 13.84
N VAL A 162 13.89 -1.35 14.48
CA VAL A 162 13.13 -1.88 15.60
C VAL A 162 11.69 -2.15 15.17
N PHE A 163 11.07 -3.15 15.80
CA PHE A 163 9.72 -3.61 15.54
C PHE A 163 8.99 -3.76 16.86
N GLY A 164 7.68 -3.52 16.83
CA GLY A 164 6.82 -3.51 18.02
C GLY A 164 5.65 -2.57 17.80
N THR A 165 4.68 -2.63 18.70
CA THR A 165 3.43 -1.86 18.61
C THR A 165 3.65 -0.34 18.50
N PRO A 166 4.58 0.30 19.25
CA PRO A 166 4.88 1.73 19.11
C PRO A 166 5.41 2.16 17.74
N VAL A 167 5.94 1.22 16.96
CA VAL A 167 6.46 1.51 15.61
C VAL A 167 5.31 1.94 14.69
N LEU A 168 4.10 1.43 14.86
CA LEU A 168 2.93 1.81 14.04
C LEU A 168 2.58 3.29 14.20
N THR A 169 2.65 3.83 15.42
CA THR A 169 2.47 5.26 15.68
C THR A 169 3.60 6.09 15.05
N ASN A 170 4.85 5.65 15.18
CA ASN A 170 5.97 6.35 14.53
C ASN A 170 5.86 6.33 13.00
N LEU A 171 5.41 5.22 12.41
CA LEU A 171 5.16 5.11 10.98
C LEU A 171 4.12 6.13 10.52
N TYR A 172 3.00 6.27 11.25
CA TYR A 172 2.00 7.30 10.96
C TYR A 172 2.65 8.70 10.88
N HIS A 173 3.41 9.09 11.90
CA HIS A 173 4.03 10.42 11.94
C HIS A 173 5.05 10.66 10.81
N VAL A 174 5.85 9.64 10.47
CA VAL A 174 6.80 9.74 9.37
C VAL A 174 6.08 9.84 8.02
N LEU A 175 5.05 9.03 7.79
CA LEU A 175 4.24 9.10 6.57
C LEU A 175 3.51 10.44 6.45
N PHE A 176 2.99 10.96 7.56
CA PHE A 176 2.26 12.23 7.60
C PHE A 176 3.11 13.41 7.14
N HIS A 177 4.39 13.42 7.51
CA HIS A 177 5.34 14.49 7.20
C HIS A 177 6.38 14.12 6.12
N PHE A 178 6.17 13.02 5.39
CA PHE A 178 7.15 12.52 4.43
C PHE A 178 7.54 13.58 3.40
N ASN A 179 8.84 13.76 3.17
CA ASN A 179 9.37 14.79 2.27
C ASN A 179 10.31 14.16 1.23
N PRO A 180 9.81 13.90 0.00
CA PRO A 180 10.61 13.25 -1.04
C PRO A 180 11.71 14.16 -1.63
N LYS A 181 11.74 15.45 -1.25
CA LYS A 181 12.72 16.42 -1.78
C LYS A 181 14.01 16.46 -0.97
N LEU A 182 14.12 15.67 0.10
CA LEU A 182 15.33 15.60 0.89
C LEU A 182 16.43 14.83 0.15
N GLY A 183 17.67 15.32 0.25
CA GLY A 183 18.82 14.58 -0.28
C GLY A 183 19.06 13.27 0.49
N LEU A 184 19.62 12.27 -0.19
CA LEU A 184 19.84 10.92 0.38
C LEU A 184 20.69 10.90 1.66
N MET A 185 21.62 11.86 1.81
CA MET A 185 22.49 11.99 2.98
C MET A 185 21.83 12.76 4.14
N ASN A 186 20.61 13.28 3.95
CA ASN A 186 19.89 13.98 5.00
C ASN A 186 19.48 12.99 6.12
N PRO A 187 19.70 13.30 7.41
CA PRO A 187 19.32 12.42 8.51
C PRO A 187 17.81 12.09 8.54
N GLU A 188 16.95 13.05 8.20
CA GLU A 188 15.51 12.84 8.15
C GLU A 188 15.12 11.96 6.94
N MET A 189 15.85 12.06 5.82
CA MET A 189 15.68 11.11 4.71
C MET A 189 16.09 9.68 5.13
N THR A 190 17.10 9.55 5.99
CA THR A 190 17.48 8.26 6.57
C THR A 190 16.37 7.71 7.46
N ARG A 191 15.73 8.55 8.30
CA ARG A 191 14.55 8.17 9.08
C ARG A 191 13.37 7.74 8.21
N GLN A 192 13.07 8.51 7.16
CA GLN A 192 12.01 8.18 6.19
C GLN A 192 12.26 6.84 5.49
N ARG A 193 13.50 6.55 5.10
CA ARG A 193 13.85 5.25 4.50
C ARG A 193 13.76 4.10 5.50
N LYS A 194 14.14 4.30 6.76
CA LYS A 194 13.93 3.30 7.83
C LYS A 194 12.43 2.97 7.96
N ALA A 195 11.57 3.99 7.97
CA ALA A 195 10.12 3.79 8.03
C ALA A 195 9.58 3.02 6.80
N LEU A 196 10.04 3.33 5.60
CA LEU A 196 9.67 2.56 4.39
C LEU A 196 10.08 1.09 4.51
N VAL A 197 11.28 0.80 5.01
CA VAL A 197 11.75 -0.57 5.23
C VAL A 197 10.90 -1.27 6.31
N GLN A 198 10.57 -0.58 7.40
CA GLN A 198 9.68 -1.11 8.43
C GLN A 198 8.29 -1.43 7.87
N LEU A 199 7.73 -0.58 7.00
CA LEU A 199 6.44 -0.85 6.33
C LEU A 199 6.50 -2.10 5.45
N ILE A 200 7.58 -2.26 4.66
CA ILE A 200 7.77 -3.45 3.84
C ILE A 200 7.84 -4.69 4.74
N VAL A 201 8.59 -4.66 5.83
CA VAL A 201 8.70 -5.83 6.72
C VAL A 201 7.36 -6.13 7.42
N LEU A 202 6.72 -5.10 7.99
CA LEU A 202 5.49 -5.25 8.77
C LEU A 202 4.28 -5.65 7.92
N PHE A 203 4.16 -5.19 6.68
CA PHE A 203 2.94 -5.38 5.87
C PHE A 203 3.15 -6.17 4.58
N CYS A 204 4.38 -6.33 4.10
CA CYS A 204 4.68 -7.06 2.87
C CYS A 204 5.38 -8.39 3.16
N GLU A 205 6.48 -8.38 3.92
CA GLU A 205 7.21 -9.62 4.30
C GLU A 205 6.39 -10.47 5.25
N ALA A 206 5.72 -9.85 6.23
CA ALA A 206 4.85 -10.56 7.16
C ALA A 206 3.69 -11.28 6.46
N VAL A 207 3.20 -10.75 5.33
CA VAL A 207 2.13 -11.42 4.56
C VAL A 207 2.72 -12.60 3.79
N ARG A 208 3.87 -12.39 3.12
CA ARG A 208 4.55 -13.41 2.31
C ARG A 208 5.10 -14.57 3.13
N PHE A 209 5.58 -14.31 4.35
CA PHE A 209 6.32 -15.29 5.14
C PHE A 209 5.66 -15.52 6.50
N ARG A 210 4.99 -16.68 6.65
CA ARG A 210 4.35 -17.09 7.91
C ARG A 210 5.28 -17.02 9.14
N ARG A 211 6.57 -17.35 8.97
CA ARG A 211 7.58 -17.26 10.04
C ARG A 211 7.85 -15.81 10.45
N MET A 212 7.94 -14.90 9.49
CA MET A 212 8.10 -13.46 9.77
C MET A 212 6.88 -12.92 10.51
N ARG A 213 5.67 -13.30 10.06
CA ARG A 213 4.42 -12.96 10.72
C ARG A 213 4.39 -13.40 12.19
N ALA A 214 4.67 -14.68 12.45
CA ALA A 214 4.68 -15.22 13.80
C ALA A 214 5.66 -14.46 14.69
N ARG A 215 6.87 -14.20 14.19
CA ARG A 215 7.88 -13.45 14.93
C ARG A 215 7.44 -12.01 15.24
N LEU A 216 6.82 -11.32 14.29
CA LEU A 216 6.32 -9.96 14.51
C LEU A 216 5.15 -9.92 15.49
N LEU A 217 4.28 -10.94 15.49
CA LEU A 217 3.19 -11.05 16.47
C LEU A 217 3.74 -11.25 17.89
N GLU A 218 4.73 -12.12 18.07
CA GLU A 218 5.44 -12.27 19.36
C GLU A 218 6.03 -10.94 19.84
N ILE A 219 6.70 -10.21 18.93
CA ILE A 219 7.30 -8.91 19.24
C ILE A 219 6.24 -7.87 19.64
N MET A 220 5.07 -7.86 18.98
CA MET A 220 3.99 -6.95 19.31
C MET A 220 3.27 -7.33 20.62
N GLU A 221 3.23 -8.61 20.96
CA GLU A 221 2.69 -9.10 22.24
C GLU A 221 3.54 -8.63 23.44
N ASP A 222 4.87 -8.67 23.30
CA ASP A 222 5.80 -8.19 24.33
C ASP A 222 5.68 -6.66 24.57
N GLY A 223 5.06 -5.93 23.65
CA GLY A 223 4.83 -4.48 23.73
C GLY A 223 6.10 -3.63 23.63
N GLN A 224 7.27 -4.25 23.55
CA GLN A 224 8.57 -3.58 23.43
C GLN A 224 8.99 -3.43 21.96
N SER A 225 9.87 -2.45 21.71
CA SER A 225 10.51 -2.28 20.41
C SER A 225 11.82 -3.05 20.38
N VAL A 226 11.90 -4.12 19.59
CA VAL A 226 13.10 -4.97 19.49
C VAL A 226 13.57 -5.10 18.03
N THR A 227 14.85 -5.43 17.86
CA THR A 227 15.42 -5.72 16.54
C THR A 227 15.00 -7.11 16.07
N LEU A 228 14.81 -7.29 14.77
CA LEU A 228 14.60 -8.60 14.15
C LEU A 228 15.90 -9.40 14.01
#